data_AF-A0A382G7P9-F1
#
_entry.id   AF-A0A382G7P9-F1
#
_cell.length_a   1.000
_cell.length_b   1.000
_cell.length_c   1.000
_cell.angle_alpha   90.00
_cell.angle_beta   90.00
_cell.angle_gamma   90.00
#
_symmetry.space_group_name_H-M   'P 1'
#
loop_
_entity.id
_entity.type
_entity.pdbx_description
1 polymer ?
#
loop_
_entity_poly.entity_id
_entity_poly.type
_entity_poly.pdbx_seq_one_letter_code
_entity_poly.pdbx_strand_id
1 'polypeptide(L)'
;MSNYKTVFFTLGVLQVILGLAMIIPVIIQFIYGELDSSFISSGIITIVFGILFFLSNLEHDKKLNLPQAFLLTALSWLSIAVFGSLPFIFSNLNLNITDAFFESMSGITTTGSTVIVNLDLAPKSILLWRAILQWLGGIGIIVMAITLMPIMNVGGMQLFKISSNDTAEKILPKSKQISLRLIFIYSALTFSCALFYKIFGMNFFDSLTHSMTTIATGGFSNYNESIGYFDSTLIETTSMIFILLGSIPFIAYIKFLNGNKKIFFSDTQIKTFFKVVFFSIIILFIYLLILNQSLLEISIRSVAFNVISILTGTGYVTKDFNQWGNFPLIFFLILMFIGGCAGSTA
;
A
#
# COMPACT_ATOMS: atom_id res chain seq x y z
N MET A 1 18.61 5.66 -31.97
CA MET A 1 17.42 6.34 -31.41
C MET A 1 16.90 5.50 -30.26
N SER A 2 16.66 6.09 -29.08
CA SER A 2 16.15 5.33 -27.93
C SER A 2 14.77 4.77 -28.27
N ASN A 3 14.68 3.45 -28.38
CA ASN A 3 13.43 2.77 -28.70
C ASN A 3 12.53 2.75 -27.45
N TYR A 4 11.65 3.73 -27.29
CA TYR A 4 10.72 3.80 -26.15
C TYR A 4 9.54 2.82 -26.24
N LYS A 5 9.47 2.00 -27.31
CA LYS A 5 8.39 1.04 -27.53
C LYS A 5 8.19 0.12 -26.31
N THR A 6 9.26 -0.36 -25.68
CA THR A 6 9.17 -1.23 -24.48
C THR A 6 8.46 -0.56 -23.31
N VAL A 7 8.66 0.76 -23.13
CA VAL A 7 8.01 1.52 -22.06
C VAL A 7 6.50 1.60 -22.32
N PHE A 8 6.10 2.09 -23.50
CA PHE A 8 4.68 2.22 -23.84
C PHE A 8 3.95 0.88 -23.95
N PHE A 9 4.63 -0.17 -24.42
CA PHE A 9 4.11 -1.54 -24.39
C PHE A 9 3.76 -1.97 -22.96
N THR A 10 4.69 -1.75 -22.02
CA THR A 10 4.48 -2.12 -20.60
C THR A 10 3.38 -1.28 -19.97
N LEU A 11 3.33 0.03 -20.25
CA LEU A 11 2.23 0.90 -19.81
C LEU A 11 0.88 0.41 -20.32
N GLY A 12 0.79 0.00 -21.59
CA GLY A 12 -0.42 -0.57 -22.16
C GLY A 12 -0.92 -1.80 -21.39
N VAL A 13 -0.01 -2.72 -21.03
CA VAL A 13 -0.35 -3.89 -20.19
C VAL A 13 -0.88 -3.47 -18.81
N LEU A 14 -0.22 -2.51 -18.16
CA LEU A 14 -0.67 -2.00 -16.85
C LEU A 14 -2.06 -1.37 -16.92
N GLN A 15 -2.36 -0.61 -17.97
CA GLN A 15 -3.67 -0.01 -18.19
C GLN A 15 -4.75 -1.07 -18.43
N VAL A 16 -4.48 -2.11 -19.21
CA VAL A 16 -5.43 -3.22 -19.39
C VAL A 16 -5.72 -3.90 -18.04
N ILE A 17 -4.70 -4.15 -17.21
CA ILE A 17 -4.88 -4.72 -15.88
C ILE A 17 -5.75 -3.81 -15.00
N LEU A 18 -5.49 -2.49 -15.01
CA LEU A 18 -6.26 -1.52 -14.25
C LEU A 18 -7.73 -1.48 -14.70
N GLY A 19 -7.99 -1.44 -15.99
CA GLY A 19 -9.35 -1.44 -16.53
C GLY A 19 -10.11 -2.75 -16.26
N LEU A 20 -9.42 -3.90 -16.25
CA LEU A 20 -10.01 -5.17 -15.79
C LEU A 20 -10.30 -5.16 -14.28
N ALA A 21 -9.46 -4.51 -13.47
CA ALA A 21 -9.71 -4.37 -12.03
C ALA A 21 -10.98 -3.54 -11.73
N MET A 22 -11.35 -2.59 -12.60
CA MET A 22 -12.59 -1.81 -12.48
C MET A 22 -13.87 -2.66 -12.64
N ILE A 23 -13.78 -3.88 -13.17
CA ILE A 23 -14.92 -4.82 -13.21
C ILE A 23 -15.33 -5.24 -11.79
N ILE A 24 -14.40 -5.28 -10.84
CA ILE A 24 -14.69 -5.72 -9.47
C ILE A 24 -15.67 -4.75 -8.77
N PRO A 25 -15.46 -3.41 -8.78
CA PRO A 25 -16.48 -2.45 -8.33
C PRO A 25 -17.83 -2.57 -9.06
N VAL A 26 -17.86 -2.87 -10.37
CA VAL A 26 -19.12 -3.07 -11.10
C VAL A 26 -19.93 -4.22 -10.50
N ILE A 27 -19.27 -5.33 -10.12
CA ILE A 27 -19.94 -6.45 -9.44
C ILE A 27 -20.50 -6.00 -8.09
N ILE A 28 -19.78 -5.17 -7.34
CA ILE A 28 -20.29 -4.59 -6.08
C ILE A 28 -21.50 -3.69 -6.31
N GLN A 29 -21.52 -2.88 -7.37
CA GLN A 29 -22.68 -2.06 -7.72
C GLN A 29 -23.93 -2.92 -7.94
N PHE A 30 -23.80 -4.07 -8.62
CA PHE A 30 -24.91 -5.02 -8.78
C PHE A 30 -25.38 -5.60 -7.44
N ILE A 31 -24.45 -5.99 -6.56
CA ILE A 31 -24.78 -6.64 -5.27
C ILE A 31 -25.50 -5.67 -4.32
N TYR A 32 -25.07 -4.41 -4.28
CA TYR A 32 -25.61 -3.40 -3.36
C TYR A 32 -26.72 -2.53 -3.98
N GLY A 33 -27.08 -2.75 -5.25
CA GLY A 33 -28.11 -1.96 -5.94
C GLY A 33 -27.67 -0.52 -6.26
N GLU A 34 -26.36 -0.28 -6.36
CA GLU A 34 -25.74 1.03 -6.61
C GLU A 34 -25.31 1.18 -8.09
N LEU A 35 -26.10 0.65 -9.02
CA LEU A 35 -25.72 0.61 -10.44
C LEU A 35 -25.53 2.01 -11.03
N ASP A 36 -24.33 2.24 -11.53
CA ASP A 36 -23.94 3.47 -12.21
C ASP A 36 -22.95 3.15 -13.34
N SER A 37 -22.93 4.01 -14.36
CA SER A 37 -22.10 3.90 -15.55
C SER A 37 -20.62 4.28 -15.32
N SER A 38 -20.27 4.88 -14.19
CA SER A 38 -18.93 5.39 -13.87
C SER A 38 -17.82 4.36 -14.04
N PHE A 39 -17.93 3.18 -13.42
CA PHE A 39 -16.89 2.14 -13.54
C PHE A 39 -16.86 1.44 -14.90
N ILE A 40 -18.03 1.25 -15.54
CA ILE A 40 -18.11 0.61 -16.86
C ILE A 40 -17.45 1.49 -17.92
N SER A 41 -17.83 2.77 -17.97
CA SER A 41 -17.26 3.76 -18.89
C SER A 41 -15.75 3.93 -18.66
N SER A 42 -15.33 4.08 -17.40
CA SER A 42 -13.91 4.17 -17.02
C SER A 42 -13.11 2.94 -17.44
N GLY A 43 -13.65 1.74 -17.20
CA GLY A 43 -13.02 0.47 -17.56
C GLY A 43 -12.83 0.34 -19.06
N ILE A 44 -13.86 0.65 -19.86
CA ILE A 44 -13.78 0.62 -21.32
C ILE A 44 -12.73 1.61 -21.83
N ILE A 45 -12.77 2.87 -21.37
CA ILE A 45 -11.80 3.89 -21.79
C ILE A 45 -10.37 3.42 -21.47
N THR A 46 -10.15 2.95 -20.23
CA THR A 46 -8.83 2.49 -19.77
C THR A 46 -8.31 1.31 -20.59
N ILE A 47 -9.17 0.31 -20.85
CA ILE A 47 -8.81 -0.87 -21.67
C ILE A 47 -8.50 -0.45 -23.11
N VAL A 48 -9.30 0.43 -23.72
CA VAL A 48 -9.08 0.88 -25.10
C VAL A 48 -7.72 1.59 -25.21
N PHE A 49 -7.41 2.53 -24.33
CA PHE A 49 -6.10 3.18 -24.30
C PHE A 49 -4.96 2.19 -24.05
N GLY A 50 -5.16 1.24 -23.13
CA GLY A 50 -4.19 0.19 -22.86
C GLY A 50 -3.88 -0.69 -24.06
N ILE A 51 -4.92 -1.13 -24.79
CA ILE A 51 -4.79 -1.93 -26.01
C ILE A 51 -4.11 -1.11 -27.12
N LEU A 52 -4.45 0.16 -27.28
CA LEU A 52 -3.81 1.02 -28.28
C LEU A 52 -2.31 1.17 -28.02
N PHE A 53 -1.90 1.40 -26.76
CA PHE A 53 -0.48 1.43 -26.39
C PHE A 53 0.20 0.08 -26.57
N PHE A 54 -0.47 -1.02 -26.25
CA PHE A 54 0.06 -2.37 -26.45
C PHE A 54 0.29 -2.68 -27.94
N LEU A 55 -0.72 -2.47 -28.79
CA LEU A 55 -0.69 -2.80 -30.22
C LEU A 55 0.28 -1.91 -31.00
N SER A 56 0.36 -0.62 -30.66
CA SER A 56 1.25 0.33 -31.33
C SER A 56 2.74 0.05 -31.04
N ASN A 57 3.05 -0.81 -30.06
CA ASN A 57 4.42 -1.05 -29.59
C ASN A 57 4.77 -2.55 -29.52
N LEU A 58 4.14 -3.40 -30.34
CA LEU A 58 4.38 -4.85 -30.36
C LEU A 58 5.86 -5.22 -30.63
N GLU A 59 6.51 -4.49 -31.53
CA GLU A 59 7.93 -4.65 -31.87
C GLU A 59 8.85 -3.97 -30.83
N HIS A 60 8.76 -4.43 -29.58
CA HIS A 60 9.57 -3.91 -28.47
C HIS A 60 10.79 -4.79 -28.19
N ASP A 61 11.84 -4.17 -27.68
CA ASP A 61 12.98 -4.89 -27.14
C ASP A 61 12.62 -5.45 -25.77
N LYS A 62 12.89 -6.74 -25.51
CA LYS A 62 12.55 -7.42 -24.24
C LYS A 62 13.40 -6.98 -23.03
N LYS A 63 14.34 -6.05 -23.22
CA LYS A 63 15.25 -5.55 -22.17
C LYS A 63 15.07 -4.05 -22.02
N LEU A 64 14.95 -3.60 -20.76
CA LEU A 64 14.93 -2.19 -20.41
C LEU A 64 16.36 -1.71 -20.15
N ASN A 65 16.71 -0.56 -20.72
CA ASN A 65 17.91 0.18 -20.33
C ASN A 65 17.61 1.08 -19.10
N LEU A 66 18.66 1.67 -18.51
CA LEU A 66 18.52 2.49 -17.30
C LEU A 66 17.57 3.70 -17.49
N PRO A 67 17.69 4.54 -18.55
CA PRO A 67 16.75 5.64 -18.78
C PRO A 67 15.30 5.17 -18.97
N GLN A 68 15.08 4.06 -19.67
CA GLN A 68 13.75 3.48 -19.86
C GLN A 68 13.17 2.96 -18.54
N ALA A 69 13.99 2.41 -17.63
CA ALA A 69 13.53 1.96 -16.33
C ALA A 69 13.03 3.14 -15.46
N PHE A 70 13.76 4.27 -15.45
CA PHE A 70 13.30 5.50 -14.79
C PHE A 70 12.01 6.04 -15.42
N LEU A 71 11.98 6.14 -16.75
CA LEU A 71 10.81 6.64 -17.46
C LEU A 71 9.57 5.76 -17.24
N LEU A 72 9.74 4.44 -17.34
CA LEU A 72 8.68 3.47 -17.09
C LEU A 72 8.13 3.62 -15.68
N THR A 73 9.01 3.73 -14.68
CA THR A 73 8.61 3.88 -13.28
C THR A 73 7.78 5.14 -13.08
N ALA A 74 8.25 6.31 -13.55
CA ALA A 74 7.52 7.56 -13.38
C ALA A 74 6.16 7.54 -14.11
N LEU A 75 6.16 7.07 -15.36
CA LEU A 75 4.93 7.03 -16.16
C LEU A 75 3.95 5.95 -15.70
N SER A 76 4.39 4.86 -15.06
CA SER A 76 3.47 3.83 -14.56
C SER A 76 2.60 4.39 -13.45
N TRP A 77 3.17 5.05 -12.45
CA TRP A 77 2.39 5.65 -11.36
C TRP A 77 1.48 6.76 -11.87
N LEU A 78 2.03 7.67 -12.70
CA LEU A 78 1.26 8.78 -13.23
C LEU A 78 0.10 8.29 -14.10
N SER A 79 0.34 7.35 -15.02
CA SER A 79 -0.71 6.84 -15.89
C SER A 79 -1.78 6.08 -15.10
N ILE A 80 -1.41 5.24 -14.13
CA ILE A 80 -2.40 4.54 -13.30
C ILE A 80 -3.21 5.54 -12.47
N ALA A 81 -2.62 6.61 -11.93
CA ALA A 81 -3.36 7.65 -11.22
C ALA A 81 -4.31 8.42 -12.13
N VAL A 82 -3.90 8.73 -13.37
CA VAL A 82 -4.76 9.42 -14.34
C VAL A 82 -5.98 8.56 -14.69
N PHE A 83 -5.78 7.31 -15.11
CA PHE A 83 -6.89 6.44 -15.50
C PHE A 83 -7.69 5.93 -14.28
N GLY A 84 -7.03 5.73 -13.14
CA GLY A 84 -7.67 5.36 -11.88
C GLY A 84 -8.55 6.46 -11.28
N SER A 85 -8.39 7.70 -11.76
CA SER A 85 -9.26 8.82 -11.37
C SER A 85 -10.59 8.86 -12.13
N LEU A 86 -10.69 8.20 -13.28
CA LEU A 86 -11.90 8.22 -14.11
C LEU A 86 -13.17 7.78 -13.37
N PRO A 87 -13.18 6.71 -12.55
CA PRO A 87 -14.37 6.34 -11.80
C PRO A 87 -14.81 7.43 -10.82
N PHE A 88 -13.88 8.16 -10.21
CA PHE A 88 -14.20 9.27 -9.32
C PHE A 88 -14.79 10.45 -10.10
N ILE A 89 -14.23 10.78 -11.27
CA ILE A 89 -14.71 11.87 -12.15
C ILE A 89 -16.14 11.60 -12.63
N PHE A 90 -16.43 10.36 -13.04
CA PHE A 90 -17.75 10.00 -13.57
C PHE A 90 -18.77 9.61 -12.48
N SER A 91 -18.34 9.50 -11.23
CA SER A 91 -19.24 9.17 -10.13
C SER A 91 -20.15 10.33 -9.73
N ASN A 92 -21.24 10.00 -9.04
CA ASN A 92 -22.16 10.97 -8.46
C ASN A 92 -21.60 11.73 -7.23
N LEU A 93 -20.31 11.55 -6.89
CA LEU A 93 -19.65 12.30 -5.82
C LEU A 93 -19.37 13.76 -6.18
N ASN A 94 -19.52 14.14 -7.46
CA ASN A 94 -19.31 15.50 -7.96
C ASN A 94 -17.93 16.09 -7.60
N LEU A 95 -16.89 15.23 -7.58
CA LEU A 95 -15.52 15.68 -7.38
C LEU A 95 -15.03 16.44 -8.62
N ASN A 96 -14.27 17.51 -8.40
CA ASN A 96 -13.57 18.16 -9.51
C ASN A 96 -12.41 17.25 -9.99
N ILE A 97 -11.84 17.55 -11.15
CA ILE A 97 -10.78 16.72 -11.76
C ILE A 97 -9.54 16.62 -10.85
N THR A 98 -9.19 17.71 -10.15
CA THR A 98 -8.03 17.74 -9.26
C THR A 98 -8.24 16.86 -8.03
N ASP A 99 -9.42 16.85 -7.46
CA ASP A 99 -9.80 16.06 -6.28
C ASP A 99 -9.88 14.58 -6.65
N ALA A 100 -10.47 14.26 -7.80
CA ALA A 100 -10.51 12.90 -8.32
C ALA A 100 -9.09 12.36 -8.61
N PHE A 101 -8.23 13.18 -9.22
CA PHE A 101 -6.83 12.83 -9.45
C PHE A 101 -6.07 12.69 -8.12
N PHE A 102 -6.29 13.58 -7.16
CA PHE A 102 -5.68 13.50 -5.83
C PHE A 102 -6.07 12.21 -5.11
N GLU A 103 -7.36 11.86 -5.09
CA GLU A 103 -7.85 10.64 -4.46
C GLU A 103 -7.25 9.40 -5.13
N SER A 104 -7.17 9.39 -6.47
CA SER A 104 -6.56 8.27 -7.19
C SER A 104 -5.05 8.18 -6.97
N MET A 105 -4.34 9.31 -6.98
CA MET A 105 -2.90 9.35 -6.75
C MET A 105 -2.60 8.86 -5.33
N SER A 106 -3.28 9.43 -4.33
CA SER A 106 -3.15 9.02 -2.93
C SER A 106 -3.47 7.54 -2.70
N GLY A 107 -4.48 7.01 -3.40
CA GLY A 107 -4.78 5.59 -3.40
C GLY A 107 -3.65 4.75 -3.99
N ILE A 108 -3.23 5.01 -5.23
CA ILE A 108 -2.23 4.16 -5.89
C ILE A 108 -0.85 4.27 -5.24
N THR A 109 -0.48 5.42 -4.67
CA THR A 109 0.79 5.58 -3.95
C THR A 109 0.72 5.18 -2.49
N THR A 110 -0.39 4.54 -2.07
CA THR A 110 -0.62 4.09 -0.68
C THR A 110 -0.38 5.21 0.35
N THR A 111 -0.72 6.45 0.00
CA THR A 111 -0.52 7.62 0.87
C THR A 111 -1.65 7.79 1.88
N GLY A 112 -2.88 7.40 1.51
CA GLY A 112 -3.98 7.35 2.48
C GLY A 112 -4.66 8.67 2.81
N SER A 113 -4.23 9.78 2.20
CA SER A 113 -4.90 11.07 2.34
C SER A 113 -6.13 11.15 1.44
N THR A 114 -7.23 11.69 1.94
CA THR A 114 -8.51 11.76 1.21
C THR A 114 -9.06 13.17 1.17
N VAL A 115 -9.70 13.50 0.05
CA VAL A 115 -10.46 14.76 -0.14
C VAL A 115 -11.97 14.53 -0.02
N ILE A 116 -12.40 13.27 0.09
CA ILE A 116 -13.80 12.92 0.24
C ILE A 116 -14.21 13.13 1.70
N VAL A 117 -15.09 14.09 1.95
CA VAL A 117 -15.46 14.55 3.30
C VAL A 117 -16.37 13.56 4.05
N ASN A 118 -17.28 12.87 3.36
CA ASN A 118 -18.23 11.97 3.99
C ASN A 118 -18.14 10.56 3.40
N LEU A 119 -17.20 9.78 3.92
CA LEU A 119 -16.98 8.40 3.51
C LEU A 119 -18.10 7.45 3.96
N ASP A 120 -18.77 7.76 5.07
CA ASP A 120 -19.82 6.92 5.65
C ASP A 120 -21.03 6.76 4.71
N LEU A 121 -21.28 7.78 3.87
CA LEU A 121 -22.35 7.80 2.86
C LEU A 121 -21.84 7.52 1.43
N ALA A 122 -20.55 7.29 1.23
CA ALA A 122 -20.02 7.02 -0.09
C ALA A 122 -20.50 5.65 -0.61
N PRO A 123 -20.77 5.53 -1.93
CA PRO A 123 -21.14 4.24 -2.53
C PRO A 123 -20.12 3.15 -2.21
N LYS A 124 -20.57 1.94 -1.89
CA LYS A 124 -19.70 0.79 -1.58
C LYS A 124 -18.75 0.47 -2.74
N SER A 125 -19.19 0.68 -3.97
CA SER A 125 -18.33 0.54 -5.15
C SER A 125 -17.12 1.49 -5.16
N ILE A 126 -17.31 2.74 -4.73
CA ILE A 126 -16.23 3.73 -4.61
C ILE A 126 -15.30 3.39 -3.44
N LEU A 127 -15.85 3.02 -2.28
CA LEU A 127 -15.06 2.60 -1.12
C LEU A 127 -14.17 1.39 -1.45
N LEU A 128 -14.70 0.42 -2.19
CA LEU A 128 -13.90 -0.71 -2.66
C LEU A 128 -12.82 -0.26 -3.65
N TRP A 129 -13.11 0.64 -4.58
CA TRP A 129 -12.12 1.12 -5.54
C TRP A 129 -10.93 1.80 -4.87
N ARG A 130 -11.19 2.62 -3.84
CA ARG A 130 -10.15 3.22 -3.00
C ARG A 130 -9.24 2.15 -2.37
N ALA A 131 -9.84 1.09 -1.82
CA ALA A 131 -9.08 -0.04 -1.26
C ALA A 131 -8.28 -0.82 -2.32
N ILE A 132 -8.87 -1.06 -3.50
CA ILE A 132 -8.21 -1.73 -4.63
C ILE A 132 -7.00 -0.91 -5.12
N LEU A 133 -7.12 0.41 -5.23
CA LEU A 133 -6.00 1.27 -5.63
C LEU A 133 -4.82 1.14 -4.66
N GLN A 134 -5.06 1.15 -3.34
CA GLN A 134 -4.00 0.91 -2.36
C GLN A 134 -3.42 -0.50 -2.46
N TRP A 135 -4.26 -1.51 -2.66
CA TRP A 135 -3.81 -2.89 -2.80
C TRP A 135 -2.92 -3.09 -4.04
N LEU A 136 -3.32 -2.50 -5.18
CA LEU A 136 -2.52 -2.48 -6.41
C LEU A 136 -1.23 -1.68 -6.24
N GLY A 137 -1.27 -0.57 -5.49
CA GLY A 137 -0.11 0.23 -5.14
C GLY A 137 0.91 -0.53 -4.31
N GLY A 138 0.44 -1.20 -3.25
CA GLY A 138 1.27 -2.00 -2.35
C GLY A 138 1.98 -3.14 -3.08
N ILE A 139 1.28 -3.91 -3.91
CA ILE A 139 1.95 -4.94 -4.73
C ILE A 139 2.87 -4.32 -5.79
N GLY A 140 2.49 -3.16 -6.34
CA GLY A 140 3.27 -2.40 -7.31
C GLY A 140 4.65 -2.00 -6.77
N ILE A 141 4.71 -1.40 -5.58
CA ILE A 141 5.97 -0.97 -4.98
C ILE A 141 6.87 -2.16 -4.63
N ILE A 142 6.31 -3.26 -4.11
CA ILE A 142 7.06 -4.49 -3.81
C ILE A 142 7.69 -5.06 -5.10
N VAL A 143 6.88 -5.21 -6.16
CA VAL A 143 7.34 -5.80 -7.43
C VAL A 143 8.37 -4.89 -8.10
N MET A 144 8.14 -3.57 -8.11
CA MET A 144 9.11 -2.62 -8.64
C MET A 144 10.42 -2.60 -7.85
N ALA A 145 10.36 -2.64 -6.51
CA ALA A 145 11.54 -2.64 -5.67
C ALA A 145 12.47 -3.81 -6.01
N ILE A 146 11.92 -4.97 -6.33
CA ILE A 146 12.69 -6.18 -6.61
C ILE A 146 13.11 -6.25 -8.08
N THR A 147 12.32 -5.73 -9.02
CA THR A 147 12.58 -5.86 -10.46
C THR A 147 13.34 -4.69 -11.07
N LEU A 148 13.09 -3.46 -10.63
CA LEU A 148 13.62 -2.24 -11.24
C LEU A 148 14.72 -1.57 -10.42
N MET A 149 14.64 -1.54 -9.08
CA MET A 149 15.69 -0.91 -8.26
C MET A 149 17.09 -1.51 -8.44
N PRO A 150 17.29 -2.83 -8.66
CA PRO A 150 18.62 -3.38 -8.97
C PRO A 150 19.26 -2.78 -10.22
N ILE A 151 18.43 -2.46 -11.23
CA ILE A 151 18.86 -1.84 -12.49
C ILE A 151 19.24 -0.37 -12.24
N MET A 152 18.46 0.32 -11.40
CA MET A 152 18.62 1.75 -11.12
C MET A 152 19.77 2.10 -10.16
N ASN A 153 20.31 1.13 -9.42
CA ASN A 153 21.32 1.33 -8.36
C ASN A 153 20.91 2.37 -7.29
N VAL A 154 19.62 2.55 -7.02
CA VAL A 154 19.06 3.48 -6.02
C VAL A 154 18.77 2.74 -4.70
N GLY A 155 18.77 3.43 -3.56
CA GLY A 155 18.26 2.89 -2.28
C GLY A 155 19.24 2.03 -1.48
N GLY A 156 20.55 2.31 -1.55
CA GLY A 156 21.57 1.57 -0.79
C GLY A 156 21.82 0.15 -1.28
N MET A 157 21.17 -0.30 -2.37
CA MET A 157 21.34 -1.65 -2.95
C MET A 157 22.74 -1.92 -3.52
N GLN A 158 23.61 -0.92 -3.60
CA GLN A 158 25.05 -1.12 -3.82
C GLN A 158 25.70 -1.90 -2.66
N LEU A 159 25.20 -1.78 -1.42
CA LEU A 159 25.69 -2.56 -0.27
C LEU A 159 25.33 -4.05 -0.37
N PHE A 160 24.24 -4.41 -1.07
CA PHE A 160 23.92 -5.81 -1.39
C PHE A 160 24.91 -6.42 -2.39
N LYS A 161 25.58 -5.60 -3.22
CA LYS A 161 26.71 -6.06 -4.06
C LYS A 161 27.99 -6.28 -3.23
N ILE A 162 28.21 -5.50 -2.17
CA ILE A 162 29.45 -5.55 -1.37
C ILE A 162 29.42 -6.64 -0.28
N SER A 163 28.23 -7.02 0.20
CA SER A 163 28.04 -8.03 1.26
C SER A 163 27.95 -9.48 0.75
N SER A 164 28.05 -9.70 -0.56
CA SER A 164 27.93 -11.01 -1.17
C SER A 164 29.27 -11.44 -1.80
N ASN A 165 30.16 -12.03 -0.99
CA ASN A 165 31.23 -12.89 -1.53
C ASN A 165 30.67 -14.16 -2.19
N ASP A 166 29.36 -14.41 -2.03
CA ASP A 166 28.58 -15.24 -2.94
C ASP A 166 28.10 -14.40 -4.11
N THR A 167 28.65 -14.68 -5.28
CA THR A 167 28.23 -14.15 -6.59
C THR A 167 26.75 -13.74 -6.61
N ALA A 168 26.49 -12.44 -6.81
CA ALA A 168 25.17 -11.90 -7.13
C ALA A 168 24.54 -12.53 -8.40
N GLU A 169 25.28 -13.40 -9.09
CA GLU A 169 24.93 -14.08 -10.33
C GLU A 169 23.82 -15.15 -10.23
N LYS A 170 23.36 -15.54 -9.03
CA LYS A 170 22.31 -16.58 -8.91
C LYS A 170 20.92 -16.13 -8.45
N ILE A 171 20.70 -14.85 -8.15
CA ILE A 171 19.39 -14.37 -7.66
C ILE A 171 18.45 -13.97 -8.83
N LEU A 172 18.98 -13.78 -10.04
CA LEU A 172 18.25 -13.20 -11.16
C LEU A 172 17.72 -14.12 -12.28
N PRO A 173 17.80 -15.48 -12.27
CA PRO A 173 17.36 -16.22 -13.45
C PRO A 173 15.83 -16.39 -13.58
N LYS A 174 14.99 -15.98 -12.61
CA LYS A 174 13.52 -16.09 -12.74
C LYS A 174 12.73 -14.96 -12.04
N SER A 175 12.93 -13.71 -12.46
CA SER A 175 12.16 -12.54 -11.98
C SER A 175 10.64 -12.80 -11.92
N LYS A 176 10.08 -13.43 -12.97
CA LYS A 176 8.67 -13.85 -13.03
C LYS A 176 8.26 -14.78 -11.89
N GLN A 177 9.08 -15.76 -11.54
CA GLN A 177 8.75 -16.71 -10.46
C GLN A 177 8.79 -16.04 -9.08
N ILE A 178 9.70 -15.09 -8.88
CA ILE A 178 9.76 -14.30 -7.65
C ILE A 178 8.53 -13.41 -7.55
N SER A 179 8.16 -12.69 -8.61
CA SER A 179 6.94 -11.86 -8.64
C SER A 179 5.68 -12.66 -8.29
N LEU A 180 5.50 -13.86 -8.85
CA LEU A 180 4.35 -14.72 -8.53
C LEU A 180 4.33 -15.15 -7.05
N ARG A 181 5.49 -15.47 -6.46
CA ARG A 181 5.57 -15.81 -5.03
C ARG A 181 5.24 -14.61 -4.14
N LEU A 182 5.66 -13.41 -4.52
CA LEU A 182 5.34 -12.17 -3.80
C LEU A 182 3.84 -11.90 -3.83
N ILE A 183 3.21 -11.99 -5.00
CA ILE A 183 1.76 -11.82 -5.16
C ILE A 183 1.01 -12.83 -4.30
N PHE A 184 1.47 -14.09 -4.26
CA PHE A 184 0.89 -15.11 -3.41
C PHE A 184 1.00 -14.77 -1.92
N ILE A 185 2.17 -14.37 -1.43
CA ILE A 185 2.39 -13.98 -0.03
C ILE A 185 1.52 -12.76 0.32
N TYR A 186 1.51 -11.74 -0.52
CA TYR A 186 0.72 -10.52 -0.33
C TYR A 186 -0.78 -10.82 -0.25
N SER A 187 -1.29 -11.65 -1.16
CA SER A 187 -2.70 -12.07 -1.18
C SER A 187 -3.04 -12.95 0.03
N ALA A 188 -2.13 -13.85 0.45
CA ALA A 188 -2.34 -14.70 1.62
C ALA A 188 -2.39 -13.89 2.92
N LEU A 189 -1.51 -12.90 3.08
CA LEU A 189 -1.54 -11.97 4.22
C LEU A 189 -2.82 -11.14 4.22
N THR A 190 -3.24 -10.64 3.05
CA THR A 190 -4.49 -9.87 2.89
C THR A 190 -5.70 -10.71 3.31
N PHE A 191 -5.82 -11.95 2.79
CA PHE A 191 -6.92 -12.84 3.14
C PHE A 191 -6.92 -13.23 4.62
N SER A 192 -5.75 -13.50 5.20
CA SER A 192 -5.61 -13.77 6.63
C SER A 192 -6.09 -12.57 7.46
N CYS A 193 -5.68 -11.35 7.08
CA CYS A 193 -6.10 -10.11 7.74
C CYS A 193 -7.62 -9.92 7.66
N ALA A 194 -8.23 -10.13 6.48
CA ALA A 194 -9.68 -10.08 6.31
C ALA A 194 -10.41 -11.09 7.22
N LEU A 195 -9.89 -12.31 7.31
CA LEU A 195 -10.46 -13.36 8.17
C LEU A 195 -10.45 -12.93 9.65
N PHE A 196 -9.32 -12.43 10.15
CA PHE A 196 -9.22 -11.96 11.54
C PHE A 196 -10.13 -10.76 11.80
N TYR A 197 -10.18 -9.77 10.90
CA TYR A 197 -11.13 -8.66 11.03
C TYR A 197 -12.57 -9.14 11.06
N LYS A 198 -12.94 -10.13 10.24
CA LYS A 198 -14.27 -10.71 10.23
C LYS A 198 -14.60 -11.43 11.55
N ILE A 199 -13.66 -12.22 12.09
CA ILE A 199 -13.80 -12.93 13.36
C ILE A 199 -14.00 -11.93 14.52
N PHE A 200 -13.29 -10.80 14.50
CA PHE A 200 -13.34 -9.79 15.56
C PHE A 200 -14.45 -8.74 15.41
N GLY A 201 -15.38 -8.95 14.46
CA GLY A 201 -16.65 -8.23 14.42
C GLY A 201 -16.89 -7.32 13.23
N MET A 202 -15.93 -7.18 12.29
CA MET A 202 -16.19 -6.39 11.08
C MET A 202 -17.23 -7.06 10.16
N ASN A 203 -17.99 -6.25 9.44
CA ASN A 203 -18.81 -6.75 8.34
C ASN A 203 -17.92 -7.30 7.21
N PHE A 204 -18.47 -8.16 6.35
CA PHE A 204 -17.68 -8.80 5.29
C PHE A 204 -17.01 -7.77 4.38
N PHE A 205 -17.76 -6.77 3.93
CA PHE A 205 -17.26 -5.68 3.09
C PHE A 205 -16.13 -4.91 3.78
N ASP A 206 -16.35 -4.48 5.03
CA ASP A 206 -15.35 -3.73 5.79
C ASP A 206 -14.09 -4.56 6.04
N SER A 207 -14.25 -5.84 6.42
CA SER A 207 -13.10 -6.73 6.64
C SER A 207 -12.25 -6.89 5.37
N LEU A 208 -12.88 -6.92 4.20
CA LEU A 208 -12.20 -7.04 2.91
C LEU A 208 -11.45 -5.74 2.58
N THR A 209 -12.13 -4.59 2.58
CA THR A 209 -11.51 -3.32 2.20
C THR A 209 -10.43 -2.90 3.19
N HIS A 210 -10.67 -3.02 4.49
CA HIS A 210 -9.66 -2.69 5.49
C HIS A 210 -8.46 -3.63 5.43
N SER A 211 -8.63 -4.92 5.12
CA SER A 211 -7.49 -5.83 4.96
C SER A 211 -6.56 -5.44 3.81
N MET A 212 -7.15 -4.96 2.70
CA MET A 212 -6.41 -4.51 1.52
C MET A 212 -5.54 -3.31 1.87
N THR A 213 -6.10 -2.31 2.55
CA THR A 213 -5.42 -1.07 2.92
C THR A 213 -4.45 -1.26 4.10
N THR A 214 -4.70 -2.22 5.00
CA THR A 214 -3.78 -2.61 6.08
C THR A 214 -2.50 -3.24 5.53
N ILE A 215 -2.59 -4.25 4.67
CA ILE A 215 -1.40 -4.94 4.14
C ILE A 215 -0.65 -4.07 3.14
N ALA A 216 -1.33 -3.17 2.45
CA ALA A 216 -0.71 -2.13 1.63
C ALA A 216 -0.03 -1.02 2.44
N THR A 217 -0.17 -1.00 3.76
CA THR A 217 0.27 0.11 4.64
C THR A 217 -0.16 1.46 4.09
N GLY A 218 -1.40 1.56 3.62
CA GLY A 218 -1.93 2.78 2.99
C GLY A 218 -3.04 3.48 3.77
N GLY A 219 -3.74 2.80 4.67
CA GLY A 219 -4.63 3.44 5.65
C GLY A 219 -5.95 4.05 5.15
N PHE A 220 -6.36 3.80 3.91
CA PHE A 220 -7.74 4.15 3.54
C PHE A 220 -8.76 3.35 4.34
N SER A 221 -9.85 4.02 4.68
CA SER A 221 -10.96 3.50 5.49
C SER A 221 -12.29 3.71 4.78
N ASN A 222 -13.27 2.87 5.13
CA ASN A 222 -14.66 3.07 4.74
C ASN A 222 -15.36 4.17 5.55
N TYR A 223 -14.78 4.55 6.68
CA TYR A 223 -15.34 5.47 7.66
C TYR A 223 -14.43 6.67 7.88
N ASN A 224 -15.02 7.83 8.16
CA ASN A 224 -14.27 9.07 8.42
C ASN A 224 -13.35 8.96 9.65
N GLU A 225 -13.78 8.22 10.67
CA GLU A 225 -13.02 7.96 11.90
C GLU A 225 -11.94 6.88 11.73
N SER A 226 -11.69 6.42 10.50
CA SER A 226 -10.70 5.38 10.21
C SER A 226 -10.99 4.07 10.97
N ILE A 227 -9.97 3.42 11.54
CA ILE A 227 -10.16 2.24 12.41
C ILE A 227 -10.85 2.61 13.74
N GLY A 228 -10.80 3.88 14.15
CA GLY A 228 -11.48 4.38 15.35
C GLY A 228 -12.98 4.09 15.38
N TYR A 229 -13.63 4.05 14.21
CA TYR A 229 -15.07 3.75 14.07
C TYR A 229 -15.51 2.45 14.77
N PHE A 230 -14.66 1.42 14.78
CA PHE A 230 -15.03 0.11 15.32
C PHE A 230 -14.93 0.01 16.84
N ASP A 231 -14.26 0.97 17.51
CA ASP A 231 -14.01 1.02 18.96
C ASP A 231 -13.72 -0.35 19.60
N SER A 232 -12.88 -1.16 18.93
CA SER A 232 -12.63 -2.54 19.30
C SER A 232 -11.15 -2.81 19.48
N THR A 233 -10.80 -3.16 20.72
CA THR A 233 -9.44 -3.55 21.12
C THR A 233 -8.85 -4.64 20.22
N LEU A 234 -9.68 -5.61 19.81
CA LEU A 234 -9.24 -6.75 19.00
C LEU A 234 -8.95 -6.33 17.55
N ILE A 235 -9.77 -5.44 16.99
CA ILE A 235 -9.58 -4.90 15.65
C ILE A 235 -8.32 -4.02 15.61
N GLU A 236 -8.16 -3.11 16.58
CA GLU A 236 -6.96 -2.28 16.69
C GLU A 236 -5.69 -3.16 16.80
N THR A 237 -5.71 -4.17 17.66
CA THR A 237 -4.56 -5.08 17.83
C THR A 237 -4.26 -5.89 16.57
N THR A 238 -5.29 -6.36 15.88
CA THR A 238 -5.15 -7.06 14.60
C THR A 238 -4.50 -6.16 13.55
N SER A 239 -4.97 -4.92 13.44
CA SER A 239 -4.41 -3.97 12.49
C SER A 239 -2.94 -3.67 12.78
N MET A 240 -2.55 -3.47 14.05
CA MET A 240 -1.15 -3.25 14.43
C MET A 240 -0.26 -4.42 14.00
N ILE A 241 -0.71 -5.66 14.23
CA ILE A 241 0.05 -6.86 13.84
C ILE A 241 0.22 -6.91 12.32
N PHE A 242 -0.86 -6.71 11.56
CA PHE A 242 -0.80 -6.84 10.10
C PHE A 242 -0.11 -5.66 9.41
N ILE A 243 -0.15 -4.45 9.98
CA ILE A 243 0.70 -3.33 9.57
C ILE A 243 2.17 -3.71 9.72
N LEU A 244 2.58 -4.20 10.90
CA LEU A 244 3.96 -4.63 11.13
C LEU A 244 4.39 -5.75 10.17
N LEU A 245 3.48 -6.69 9.84
CA LEU A 245 3.75 -7.72 8.84
C LEU A 245 3.90 -7.15 7.43
N GLY A 246 3.10 -6.16 7.06
CA GLY A 246 3.21 -5.43 5.78
C GLY A 246 4.51 -4.62 5.67
N SER A 247 5.03 -4.11 6.79
CA SER A 247 6.25 -3.28 6.86
C SER A 247 7.56 -4.09 6.94
N ILE A 248 7.50 -5.42 6.93
CA ILE A 248 8.69 -6.30 6.86
C ILE A 248 9.05 -6.55 5.38
N PRO A 249 10.34 -6.71 5.01
CA PRO A 249 10.73 -6.95 3.63
C PRO A 249 10.06 -8.22 3.08
N PHE A 250 9.36 -8.12 1.95
CA PHE A 250 8.62 -9.27 1.42
C PHE A 250 9.53 -10.45 1.01
N ILE A 251 10.79 -10.13 0.69
CA ILE A 251 11.82 -11.13 0.43
C ILE A 251 12.13 -12.02 1.65
N ALA A 252 11.90 -11.53 2.87
CA ALA A 252 12.08 -12.30 4.10
C ALA A 252 11.07 -13.45 4.19
N TYR A 253 9.81 -13.22 3.80
CA TYR A 253 8.80 -14.28 3.71
C TYR A 253 9.19 -15.37 2.69
N ILE A 254 9.75 -14.99 1.54
CA ILE A 254 10.26 -15.97 0.56
C ILE A 254 11.41 -16.79 1.16
N LYS A 255 12.37 -16.14 1.84
CA LYS A 255 13.49 -16.82 2.51
C LYS A 255 13.00 -17.77 3.60
N PHE A 256 11.96 -17.38 4.35
CA PHE A 256 11.32 -18.21 5.36
C PHE A 256 10.69 -19.47 4.75
N LEU A 257 9.88 -19.30 3.70
CA LEU A 257 9.23 -20.41 2.98
C LEU A 257 10.24 -21.36 2.33
N ASN A 258 11.41 -20.85 1.93
CA ASN A 258 12.50 -21.66 1.39
C ASN A 258 13.36 -22.36 2.49
N GLY A 259 12.99 -22.25 3.76
CA GLY A 259 13.61 -23.02 4.86
C GLY A 259 14.43 -22.22 5.87
N ASN A 260 14.73 -20.94 5.62
CA ASN A 260 15.42 -20.10 6.61
C ASN A 260 14.44 -19.58 7.67
N LYS A 261 14.07 -20.44 8.61
CA LYS A 261 13.10 -20.12 9.68
C LYS A 261 13.58 -19.02 10.63
N LYS A 262 14.89 -18.77 10.69
CA LYS A 262 15.50 -17.77 11.58
C LYS A 262 15.53 -16.36 10.98
N ILE A 263 15.12 -16.17 9.73
CA ILE A 263 15.29 -14.90 8.99
C ILE A 263 14.77 -13.67 9.75
N PHE A 264 13.57 -13.77 10.34
CA PHE A 264 12.95 -12.68 11.09
C PHE A 264 13.74 -12.28 12.36
N PHE A 265 14.56 -13.18 12.89
CA PHE A 265 15.39 -12.97 14.08
C PHE A 265 16.89 -12.88 13.77
N SER A 266 17.31 -13.07 12.53
CA SER A 266 18.71 -12.92 12.13
C SER A 266 18.94 -11.57 11.44
N ASP A 267 17.98 -11.15 10.62
CA ASP A 267 18.08 -9.96 9.78
C ASP A 267 18.23 -8.66 10.60
N THR A 268 19.23 -7.85 10.25
CA THR A 268 19.56 -6.62 10.98
C THR A 268 18.53 -5.53 10.77
N GLN A 269 17.89 -5.47 9.60
CA GLN A 269 16.89 -4.47 9.26
C GLN A 269 15.59 -4.73 10.04
N ILE A 270 15.12 -5.97 10.05
CA ILE A 270 13.92 -6.38 10.81
C ILE A 270 14.12 -6.11 12.31
N LYS A 271 15.28 -6.50 12.86
CA LYS A 271 15.61 -6.22 14.26
C LYS A 271 15.61 -4.74 14.59
N THR A 272 16.22 -3.93 13.73
CA THR A 272 16.34 -2.48 13.95
C THR A 272 14.97 -1.83 13.87
N PHE A 273 14.13 -2.21 12.90
CA PHE A 273 12.75 -1.77 12.78
C PHE A 273 11.95 -2.01 14.07
N PHE A 274 11.94 -3.26 14.59
CA PHE A 274 11.22 -3.56 15.83
C PHE A 274 11.79 -2.83 17.06
N LYS A 275 13.10 -2.60 17.12
CA LYS A 275 13.71 -1.76 18.18
C LYS A 275 13.21 -0.32 18.09
N VAL A 276 13.19 0.28 16.89
CA VAL A 276 12.71 1.66 16.72
C VAL A 276 11.23 1.74 17.13
N VAL A 277 10.38 0.83 16.65
CA VAL A 277 8.97 0.78 17.07
C VAL A 277 8.85 0.71 18.59
N PHE A 278 9.56 -0.22 19.23
CA PHE A 278 9.51 -0.41 20.68
C PHE A 278 9.97 0.83 21.47
N PHE A 279 11.11 1.42 21.11
CA PHE A 279 11.61 2.61 21.79
C PHE A 279 10.71 3.84 21.55
N SER A 280 10.14 4.00 20.36
CA SER A 280 9.20 5.08 20.06
C SER A 280 7.93 4.99 20.91
N ILE A 281 7.40 3.78 21.11
CA ILE A 281 6.26 3.54 22.01
C ILE A 281 6.61 3.93 23.44
N ILE A 282 7.78 3.49 23.95
CA ILE A 282 8.22 3.82 25.31
C ILE A 282 8.40 5.33 25.50
N ILE A 283 9.05 6.01 24.56
CA ILE A 283 9.32 7.45 24.64
C ILE A 283 8.01 8.22 24.74
N LEU A 284 7.05 7.96 23.85
CA LEU A 284 5.76 8.65 23.88
C LEU A 284 4.92 8.26 25.09
N PHE A 285 4.94 6.99 25.51
CA PHE A 285 4.22 6.55 26.69
C PHE A 285 4.72 7.26 27.95
N ILE A 286 6.04 7.33 28.16
CA ILE A 286 6.65 8.07 29.29
C ILE A 286 6.31 9.56 29.21
N TYR A 287 6.38 10.16 28.03
CA TYR A 287 6.06 11.58 27.85
C TYR A 287 4.61 11.90 28.27
N LEU A 288 3.65 11.11 27.78
CA LEU A 288 2.24 11.29 28.12
C LEU A 288 1.98 11.08 29.61
N LEU A 289 2.64 10.09 30.23
CA LEU A 289 2.53 9.85 31.67
C LEU A 289 2.97 11.06 32.50
N ILE A 290 4.01 11.78 32.07
CA ILE A 290 4.49 12.98 32.75
C ILE A 290 3.48 14.13 32.60
N LEU A 291 2.83 14.27 31.45
CA LEU A 291 1.86 15.34 31.18
C LEU A 291 0.52 15.15 31.89
N ASN A 292 -0.11 13.98 31.76
CA ASN A 292 -1.50 13.78 32.21
C ASN A 292 -1.61 13.39 33.68
N GLN A 293 -0.49 13.17 34.38
CA GLN A 293 -0.41 12.86 35.82
C GLN A 293 -1.22 11.63 36.29
N SER A 294 -1.87 10.89 35.39
CA SER A 294 -2.65 9.69 35.70
C SER A 294 -2.36 8.53 34.74
N LEU A 295 -2.09 7.35 35.30
CA LEU A 295 -1.86 6.10 34.55
C LEU A 295 -3.15 5.53 33.93
N LEU A 296 -4.31 5.86 34.50
CA LEU A 296 -5.61 5.31 34.10
C LEU A 296 -6.16 5.96 32.83
N GLU A 297 -5.75 7.20 32.53
CA GLU A 297 -6.24 7.93 31.35
C GLU A 297 -5.45 7.58 30.08
N ILE A 298 -4.24 7.00 30.19
CA ILE A 298 -3.38 6.69 29.05
C ILE A 298 -3.41 5.20 28.74
N SER A 299 -4.06 4.84 27.64
CA SER A 299 -3.95 3.49 27.10
C SER A 299 -2.64 3.32 26.33
N ILE A 300 -1.74 2.45 26.82
CA ILE A 300 -0.53 1.99 26.10
C ILE A 300 -0.87 1.54 24.67
N ARG A 301 -2.07 0.98 24.48
CA ARG A 301 -2.61 0.55 23.19
C ARG A 301 -2.74 1.70 22.19
N SER A 302 -3.34 2.83 22.58
CA SER A 302 -3.50 3.99 21.69
C SER A 302 -2.14 4.59 21.31
N VAL A 303 -1.19 4.62 22.24
CA VAL A 303 0.19 5.03 21.95
C VAL A 303 0.84 4.09 20.94
N ALA A 304 0.75 2.77 21.18
CA ALA A 304 1.28 1.75 20.29
C ALA A 304 0.67 1.84 18.89
N PHE A 305 -0.64 2.00 18.80
CA PHE A 305 -1.36 2.12 17.54
C PHE A 305 -0.88 3.32 16.72
N ASN A 306 -0.87 4.52 17.31
CA ASN A 306 -0.47 5.73 16.61
C ASN A 306 1.01 5.68 16.21
N VAL A 307 1.90 5.16 17.07
CA VAL A 307 3.31 4.96 16.71
C VAL A 307 3.45 4.01 15.53
N ILE A 308 2.84 2.82 15.59
CA ILE A 308 2.95 1.83 14.53
C ILE A 308 2.37 2.38 13.23
N SER A 309 1.18 2.98 13.28
CA SER A 309 0.51 3.54 12.11
C SER A 309 1.32 4.65 11.42
N ILE A 310 1.87 5.60 12.19
CA ILE A 310 2.61 6.75 11.65
C ILE A 310 4.02 6.35 11.21
N LEU A 311 4.74 5.58 12.02
CA LEU A 311 6.11 5.16 11.72
C LEU A 311 6.17 4.33 10.43
N THR A 312 5.16 3.47 10.21
CA THR A 312 5.08 2.63 9.01
C THR A 312 4.44 3.33 7.82
N GLY A 313 4.06 4.60 7.94
CA GLY A 313 3.40 5.33 6.85
C GLY A 313 1.97 4.87 6.56
N THR A 314 1.36 4.01 7.38
CA THR A 314 -0.01 3.52 7.17
C THR A 314 -1.03 4.64 7.29
N GLY A 315 -0.94 5.48 8.33
CA GLY A 315 -1.84 6.65 8.47
C GLY A 315 -3.27 6.34 8.95
N TYR A 316 -3.54 5.13 9.45
CA TYR A 316 -4.76 4.90 10.23
C TYR A 316 -4.79 5.69 11.53
N VAL A 317 -6.00 6.09 11.93
CA VAL A 317 -6.25 6.88 13.15
C VAL A 317 -7.28 6.16 14.01
N THR A 318 -7.13 6.28 15.34
CA THR A 318 -8.12 5.78 16.33
C THR A 318 -8.62 6.90 17.22
N LYS A 319 -7.69 7.66 17.82
CA LYS A 319 -7.99 8.85 18.63
C LYS A 319 -7.21 10.04 18.12
N ASP A 320 -7.77 11.22 18.33
CA ASP A 320 -7.14 12.48 17.96
C ASP A 320 -5.89 12.74 18.82
N PHE A 321 -4.71 12.49 18.24
CA PHE A 321 -3.42 12.75 18.89
C PHE A 321 -2.98 14.21 18.79
N ASN A 322 -3.75 15.10 18.14
CA ASN A 322 -3.46 16.54 18.14
C ASN A 322 -3.52 17.14 19.55
N GLN A 323 -4.26 16.49 20.45
CA GLN A 323 -4.40 16.89 21.85
C GLN A 323 -3.20 16.46 22.72
N TRP A 324 -2.23 15.73 22.18
CA TRP A 324 -1.10 15.17 22.95
C TRP A 324 0.06 16.16 23.15
N GLY A 325 -0.11 17.40 22.68
CA GLY A 325 0.89 18.47 22.78
C GLY A 325 1.88 18.51 21.61
N ASN A 326 2.82 19.46 21.68
CA ASN A 326 3.70 19.76 20.53
C ASN A 326 4.80 18.71 20.32
N PHE A 327 5.29 18.07 21.39
CA PHE A 327 6.38 17.10 21.26
C PHE A 327 5.97 15.85 20.48
N PRO A 328 4.82 15.19 20.74
CA PRO A 328 4.38 14.05 19.96
C PRO A 328 4.19 14.36 18.48
N LEU A 329 3.70 15.55 18.13
CA LEU A 329 3.55 15.97 16.73
C LEU A 329 4.90 16.06 15.99
N ILE A 330 5.90 16.71 16.61
CA ILE A 330 7.26 16.79 16.04
C ILE A 330 7.91 15.40 16.00
N PHE A 331 7.71 14.59 17.03
CA PHE A 331 8.25 13.24 17.08
C PHE A 331 7.63 12.34 16.00
N PHE A 332 6.32 12.40 15.81
CA PHE A 332 5.62 11.70 14.72
C PHE A 332 6.12 12.13 13.34
N LEU A 333 6.35 13.43 13.14
CA LEU A 333 6.96 13.92 11.90
C LEU A 333 8.34 13.28 11.64
N ILE A 334 9.17 13.11 12.68
CA ILE A 334 10.47 12.42 12.56
C ILE A 334 10.26 10.93 12.22
N LEU A 335 9.30 10.26 12.87
CA LEU A 335 9.01 8.83 12.61
C LEU A 335 8.55 8.58 11.18
N MET A 336 7.79 9.49 10.59
CA MET A 336 7.35 9.38 9.19
C MET A 336 8.52 9.29 8.19
N PHE A 337 9.68 9.88 8.51
CA PHE A 337 10.87 9.79 7.65
C PHE A 337 11.62 8.46 7.78
N ILE A 338 11.37 7.67 8.83
CA ILE A 338 12.04 6.38 9.05
C ILE A 338 11.36 5.29 8.20
N GLY A 339 10.03 5.22 8.24
CA GLY A 339 9.25 4.29 7.41
C GLY A 339 9.37 2.82 7.80
N GLY A 340 8.84 1.97 6.91
CA GLY A 340 9.00 0.52 6.99
C GLY A 340 10.37 0.03 6.53
N CYS A 341 10.52 -1.29 6.46
CA CYS A 341 11.75 -1.85 5.93
C CYS A 341 11.76 -1.75 4.40
N ALA A 342 12.89 -1.40 3.79
CA ALA A 342 13.13 -1.51 2.35
C ALA A 342 12.67 -2.85 1.76
N GLY A 343 11.89 -2.80 0.68
CA GLY A 343 11.26 -3.97 0.07
C GLY A 343 9.99 -4.45 0.78
N SER A 344 9.45 -3.63 1.69
CA SER A 344 8.09 -3.74 2.24
C SER A 344 7.10 -2.88 1.43
N THR A 345 5.85 -2.78 1.88
CA THR A 345 4.88 -1.83 1.30
C THR A 345 5.03 -0.40 1.82
N ALA A 346 5.78 -0.23 2.91
CA ALA A 346 6.01 1.02 3.62
C ALA A 346 7.36 1.65 3.31
#